data_AF-A0A3M5UKN8-F1
#
_entry.id   AF-A0A3M5UKN8-F1
#
_cell.length_a   1.000
_cell.length_b   1.000
_cell.length_c   1.000
_cell.angle_alpha   90.00
_cell.angle_beta   90.00
_cell.angle_gamma   90.00
#
_symmetry.space_group_name_H-M   'P 1'
#
loop_
_entity.id
_entity.type
_entity.pdbx_description
1 polymer ?
#
loop_
_entity_poly.entity_id
_entity_poly.type
_entity_poly.pdbx_seq_one_letter_code
_entity_poly.pdbx_strand_id
1 'polypeptide(L)' 'MFFRDNPRGLHHELWIHAAGCRQYFNMTRNTVTYEILETYPIGSKPQFTDKGEKA' A
#
# COMPACT_ATOMS: atom_id res chain seq x y z
N MET A 1 -8.13 -16.94 8.29
CA MET A 1 -8.61 -16.66 6.92
C MET A 1 -9.65 -15.55 7.01
N PHE A 2 -9.88 -14.73 5.97
CA PHE A 2 -10.77 -13.54 5.94
C PHE A 2 -10.23 -12.23 6.53
N PHE A 3 -9.47 -12.25 7.63
CA PHE A 3 -8.95 -11.00 8.20
C PHE A 3 -7.81 -10.40 7.38
N ARG A 4 -7.90 -9.09 7.13
CA ARG A 4 -6.89 -8.23 6.53
C ARG A 4 -6.89 -6.91 7.30
N ASP A 5 -5.74 -6.25 7.33
CA ASP A 5 -5.66 -4.91 7.87
C ASP A 5 -6.46 -3.96 6.97
N ASN A 6 -7.21 -3.05 7.61
CA ASN A 6 -7.97 -2.00 6.93
C ASN A 6 -7.68 -0.66 7.61
N PRO A 7 -6.42 -0.17 7.55
CA PRO A 7 -6.04 1.07 8.20
C PRO A 7 -6.73 2.26 7.53
N ARG A 8 -7.21 3.19 8.36
CA ARG A 8 -7.66 4.51 7.92
C ARG A 8 -6.46 5.45 7.93
N GLY A 9 -5.95 5.79 6.75
CA GLY A 9 -4.70 6.54 6.62
C GLY A 9 -3.71 5.78 5.76
N LEU A 10 -2.44 5.74 6.16
CA LEU A 10 -1.37 5.09 5.40
C LEU A 10 -1.64 3.59 5.26
N HIS A 11 -1.63 3.07 4.04
CA HIS A 11 -1.84 1.65 3.77
C HIS A 11 -0.86 1.14 2.70
N HIS A 12 -0.33 -0.06 2.92
CA HIS A 12 0.50 -0.79 1.97
C HIS A 12 -0.37 -1.81 1.23
N GLU A 13 -0.69 -1.51 -0.02
CA GLU A 13 -1.61 -2.27 -0.85
C GLU A 13 -0.85 -3.02 -1.95
N LEU A 14 -1.38 -4.17 -2.37
CA LEU A 14 -0.90 -4.92 -3.52
C LEU A 14 -1.78 -4.62 -4.74
N TRP A 15 -1.17 -4.16 -5.83
CA TRP A 15 -1.86 -3.78 -7.06
C TRP A 15 -1.36 -4.58 -8.26
N ILE A 16 -2.22 -4.74 -9.27
CA ILE A 16 -1.87 -5.38 -10.56
C ILE A 16 -2.19 -4.41 -11.70
N HIS A 17 -1.23 -4.25 -12.62
CA HIS A 17 -1.48 -3.51 -13.86
C HIS A 17 -2.18 -4.41 -14.89
N ALA A 18 -3.44 -4.77 -14.61
CA ALA A 18 -4.20 -5.77 -15.37
C ALA A 18 -4.37 -5.41 -16.85
N ALA A 19 -4.58 -4.13 -17.16
CA ALA A 19 -4.72 -3.63 -18.53
C ALA A 19 -3.38 -3.45 -19.28
N GLY A 20 -2.24 -3.76 -18.63
CA GLY A 20 -0.92 -3.56 -19.20
C GLY A 20 -0.01 -4.77 -18.99
N CYS A 21 1.09 -4.58 -18.27
CA CYS A 21 2.14 -5.61 -18.12
C CYS A 21 1.72 -6.82 -17.27
N ARG A 22 0.55 -6.78 -16.61
CA ARG A 22 0.03 -7.82 -15.70
C ARG A 22 0.98 -8.16 -14.55
N GLN A 23 1.94 -7.27 -14.27
CA GLN A 23 2.83 -7.40 -13.13
C GLN A 23 2.14 -6.85 -11.88
N TYR A 24 2.46 -7.48 -10.76
CA TYR A 24 2.05 -7.00 -9.46
C TYR A 24 3.14 -6.08 -8.87
N PHE A 25 2.71 -5.09 -8.10
CA PHE A 25 3.59 -4.18 -7.37
C PHE A 25 2.90 -3.71 -6.08
N ASN A 26 3.69 -3.23 -5.13
CA ASN A 26 3.17 -2.67 -3.91
C ASN A 26 3.04 -1.14 -4.04
N MET A 27 2.06 -0.57 -3.35
CA MET A 27 1.83 0.86 -3.30
C MET A 27 1.57 1.30 -1.86
N THR A 28 2.18 2.42 -1.46
CA THR A 28 1.80 3.10 -0.22
C THR A 28 0.86 4.24 -0.55
N ARG A 29 -0.38 4.16 -0.07
CA ARG A 29 -1.46 5.11 -0.35
C ARG A 29 -2.16 5.53 0.93
N ASN A 30 -2.58 6.78 1.02
CA ASN A 30 -3.48 7.22 2.07
C ASN A 30 -4.94 6.85 1.69
N THR A 31 -5.59 6.00 2.48
CA THR A 31 -6.96 5.52 2.20
C THR A 31 -8.04 6.57 2.42
N VAL A 32 -7.73 7.73 3.01
CA VAL A 32 -8.67 8.86 3.19
C VAL A 32 -8.54 9.87 2.06
N THR A 33 -7.32 10.29 1.71
CA THR A 33 -7.07 11.34 0.71
C THR A 33 -6.85 10.80 -0.70
N TYR A 34 -6.57 9.50 -0.82
CA TYR A 34 -6.19 8.79 -2.04
C TYR A 34 -4.86 9.24 -2.65
N GLU A 35 -4.07 10.00 -1.91
CA GLU A 35 -2.71 10.35 -2.29
C GLU A 35 -1.82 9.09 -2.33
N ILE A 36 -1.08 8.93 -3.43
CA ILE A 36 -0.11 7.87 -3.63
C ILE A 36 1.27 8.42 -3.26
N LEU A 37 1.89 7.86 -2.23
CA LEU A 37 3.17 8.35 -1.71
C LEU A 37 4.35 7.66 -2.40
N GLU A 38 4.24 6.37 -2.67
CA GLU A 38 5.27 5.59 -3.38
C GLU A 38 4.70 4.34 -4.03
N THR A 39 5.44 3.81 -5.00
CA THR A 39 5.30 2.44 -5.51
C THR A 39 6.64 1.73 -5.41
N TYR A 40 6.61 0.42 -5.19
CA TYR A 40 7.84 -0.35 -5.02
C TYR A 40 7.67 -1.82 -5.48
N PRO A 41 8.77 -2.48 -5.85
CA PRO A 41 8.74 -3.88 -6.24
C PRO A 41 8.27 -4.79 -5.09
N ILE A 42 7.64 -5.91 -5.46
CA ILE A 42 7.32 -6.96 -4.48
C ILE A 42 8.61 -7.47 -3.84
N GLY A 43 8.57 -7.66 -2.52
CA GLY A 43 9.70 -8.12 -1.73
C GLY A 43 10.61 -6.98 -1.25
N SER A 44 10.44 -5.76 -1.77
CA SER A 44 11.07 -4.57 -1.20
C SER A 44 10.28 -4.03 0.00
N LYS A 45 10.95 -3.27 0.86
CA LYS A 45 10.31 -2.59 1.99
C LYS A 45 9.84 -1.19 1.57
N PRO A 46 8.67 -0.73 2.07
CA PRO A 46 8.23 0.65 1.86
C PRO A 46 9.15 1.64 2.59
N GLN A 47 9.29 2.84 2.04
CA GLN A 47 10.01 3.94 2.70
C GLN A 47 9.09 4.71 3.66
N PHE A 48 7.82 4.88 3.26
CA PHE A 48 6.83 5.53 4.10
C PHE A 48 6.22 4.48 5.01
N THR A 49 6.34 4.66 6.32
CA THR A 49 5.66 3.83 7.33
C THR A 49 5.05 4.74 8.37
N ASP A 50 3.87 4.39 8.87
CA ASP A 50 3.26 5.16 9.96
C ASP A 50 4.16 4.99 11.18
N LYS A 51 4.73 6.09 11.67
CA LYS A 51 5.32 6.15 13.01
C LYS A 51 4.15 6.04 13.96
N GLY A 52 3.82 4.81 14.34
CA GLY A 52 2.59 4.46 15.04
C GLY A 52 2.16 5.49 16.07
N GLU A 53 1.07 6.20 15.78
CA GLU A 53 0.28 6.85 16.81
C GLU A 53 -0.61 5.75 17.40
N LYS A 54 -0.01 4.96 18.30
CA LYS A 54 -0.78 4.18 19.26
C LYS A 54 -1.31 5.17 20.31
N ALA A 55 -2.56 5.56 20.16
CA ALA A 55 -3.40 6.07 21.25
C ALA A 55 -4.35 4.96 21.72
#